data_AF-A0A7C7JJJ9-F1
#
_entry.id   AF-A0A7C7JJJ9-F1
#
_cell.length_a   1.000
_cell.length_b   1.000
_cell.length_c   1.000
_cell.angle_alpha   90.00
_cell.angle_beta   90.00
_cell.angle_gamma   90.00
#
_symmetry.space_group_name_H-M   'P 1'
#
loop_
_entity.id
_entity.type
_entity.pdbx_description
1 polymer ?
#
loop_
_entity_poly.entity_id
_entity_poly.type
_entity_poly.pdbx_seq_one_letter_code
_entity_poly.pdbx_strand_id
1 'polypeptide(L)'
;MEKTLRGKRLELLIPEEEIKRRISQLAEEIEKHFPPDGELVVVGLLKGSFVFVSDLVRELERPVLVDFMSVSSYRGTESTGNVEVKKDLDTDIKGKHVLLVDDILDTGRTFKKVLELLRTREPEEIKTCVLLDKPSRRVVDIKADFVGFEIPDHFVVGYGLDWDEMGRNLRGIYRVVF
;
A
#
# COMPACT_ATOMS: atom_id res chain seq x y z
N MET A 1 -12.90 -26.47 2.97
CA MET A 1 -13.79 -26.09 1.87
C MET A 1 -12.98 -25.29 0.85
N GLU A 2 -13.14 -25.58 -0.43
CA GLU A 2 -12.51 -24.83 -1.52
C GLU A 2 -13.03 -23.39 -1.48
N LYS A 3 -12.13 -22.41 -1.36
CA LYS A 3 -12.51 -21.00 -1.35
C LYS A 3 -12.75 -20.56 -2.80
N THR A 4 -13.87 -19.88 -3.01
CA THR A 4 -14.24 -19.31 -4.30
C THR A 4 -14.63 -17.85 -4.15
N LEU A 5 -14.43 -17.08 -5.22
CA LEU A 5 -14.90 -15.71 -5.33
C LEU A 5 -15.37 -15.49 -6.77
N ARG A 6 -16.60 -15.00 -6.93
CA ARG A 6 -17.22 -14.77 -8.25
C ARG A 6 -17.17 -16.01 -9.17
N GLY A 7 -17.34 -17.20 -8.60
CA GLY A 7 -17.31 -18.47 -9.34
C GLY A 7 -15.92 -18.94 -9.78
N LYS A 8 -14.84 -18.25 -9.38
CA LYS A 8 -13.45 -18.68 -9.59
C LYS A 8 -12.86 -19.25 -8.32
N ARG A 9 -11.96 -20.22 -8.49
CA ARG A 9 -11.21 -20.83 -7.39
C ARG A 9 -10.14 -19.87 -6.87
N LEU A 10 -9.97 -19.86 -5.55
CA LEU A 10 -8.90 -19.12 -4.87
C LEU A 10 -7.83 -20.09 -4.38
N GLU A 11 -6.58 -19.82 -4.74
CA GLU A 11 -5.40 -20.50 -4.21
C GLU A 11 -4.71 -19.60 -3.19
N LEU A 12 -4.41 -20.13 -2.00
CA LEU A 12 -3.72 -19.36 -0.97
C LEU A 12 -2.29 -19.07 -1.44
N LEU A 13 -1.94 -17.79 -1.53
CA LEU A 13 -0.59 -17.34 -1.90
C LEU A 13 0.21 -16.96 -0.65
N ILE A 14 -0.38 -16.18 0.26
CA ILE A 14 0.28 -15.73 1.50
C ILE A 14 -0.69 -15.93 2.68
N PRO A 15 -0.37 -16.83 3.63
CA PRO A 15 -1.15 -17.05 4.84
C PRO A 15 -1.20 -15.82 5.76
N GLU A 16 -2.29 -15.68 6.53
CA GLU A 16 -2.47 -14.61 7.52
C GLU A 16 -1.28 -14.47 8.49
N GLU A 17 -0.77 -15.60 9.01
CA GLU A 17 0.34 -15.62 9.97
C GLU A 17 1.67 -15.17 9.36
N GLU A 18 1.85 -15.37 8.05
CA GLU A 18 3.02 -14.88 7.34
C GLU A 18 2.92 -13.37 7.09
N ILE A 19 1.72 -12.86 6.78
CA ILE A 19 1.45 -11.43 6.69
C ILE A 19 1.77 -10.75 8.02
N LYS A 20 1.21 -11.23 9.13
CA LYS A 20 1.47 -10.68 10.48
C LYS A 20 2.97 -10.63 10.79
N ARG A 21 3.68 -11.75 10.60
CA ARG A 21 5.13 -11.82 10.83
C ARG A 21 5.89 -10.80 9.98
N ARG A 22 5.55 -10.65 8.70
CA ARG A 22 6.22 -9.68 7.82
C ARG A 22 5.93 -8.25 8.25
N ILE A 23 4.72 -7.95 8.73
CA ILE A 23 4.35 -6.61 9.21
C ILE A 23 5.17 -6.23 10.44
N SER A 24 5.35 -7.13 11.41
CA SER A 24 6.24 -6.85 12.56
C SER A 24 7.68 -6.57 12.11
N GLN A 25 8.19 -7.33 11.12
CA GLN A 25 9.52 -7.07 10.54
C GLN A 25 9.61 -5.71 9.81
N LEU A 26 8.57 -5.33 9.06
CA LEU A 26 8.48 -4.03 8.41
C LEU A 26 8.47 -2.90 9.44
N ALA A 27 7.72 -3.05 10.54
CA ALA A 27 7.70 -2.08 11.61
C ALA A 27 9.11 -1.88 12.19
N GLU A 28 9.86 -2.95 12.47
CA GLU A 28 11.25 -2.85 12.90
C GLU A 28 12.15 -2.14 11.88
N GLU A 29 11.98 -2.42 10.59
CA GLU A 29 12.74 -1.76 9.51
C GLU A 29 12.45 -0.25 9.46
N ILE A 30 11.18 0.14 9.62
CA ILE A 30 10.72 1.52 9.64
C ILE A 30 11.25 2.25 10.88
N GLU A 31 11.15 1.63 12.06
CA GLU A 31 11.67 2.18 13.32
C GLU A 31 13.18 2.43 13.28
N LYS A 32 13.94 1.55 12.63
CA LYS A 32 15.39 1.70 12.45
C LYS A 32 15.75 2.82 11.47
N HIS A 33 14.89 3.11 10.50
CA HIS A 33 15.15 4.12 9.48
C HIS A 33 14.93 5.54 10.00
N PHE A 34 13.79 5.77 10.65
CA PHE A 34 13.44 7.11 11.13
C PHE A 34 14.09 7.43 12.48
N PRO A 35 14.30 8.73 12.80
CA PRO A 35 14.76 9.14 14.12
C PRO A 35 13.90 8.51 15.23
N PRO A 36 14.51 8.06 16.35
CA PRO A 36 13.80 7.35 17.41
C PRO A 36 12.77 8.23 18.13
N ASP A 37 13.05 9.53 18.23
CA ASP A 37 12.14 10.52 18.78
C ASP A 37 11.49 11.28 17.62
N GLY A 38 10.17 11.17 17.48
CA GLY A 38 9.44 11.93 16.47
C GLY A 38 8.09 11.34 16.10
N GLU A 39 7.16 12.23 15.75
CA GLU A 39 5.89 11.85 15.15
C GLU A 39 6.11 11.36 13.71
N LEU A 40 5.51 10.22 13.36
CA LEU A 40 5.46 9.73 11.99
C LEU A 40 4.05 9.90 11.42
N VAL A 41 3.93 10.53 10.25
CA VAL A 41 2.65 10.59 9.53
C VAL A 41 2.55 9.41 8.58
N VAL A 42 1.64 8.48 8.86
CA VAL A 42 1.34 7.33 8.00
C VAL A 42 0.17 7.69 7.09
N VAL A 43 0.44 7.74 5.79
CA VAL A 43 -0.55 8.08 4.76
C VAL A 43 -0.94 6.81 3.99
N GLY A 44 -2.15 6.31 4.22
CA GLY A 44 -2.69 5.16 3.51
C GLY A 44 -3.40 5.53 2.21
N LEU A 45 -3.09 4.85 1.10
CA LEU A 45 -3.84 5.01 -0.14
C LEU A 45 -5.11 4.13 -0.14
N LEU A 46 -6.26 4.78 -0.21
CA LEU A 46 -7.55 4.09 -0.21
C LEU A 46 -7.88 3.47 -1.58
N LYS A 47 -8.65 2.38 -1.61
CA LYS A 47 -9.22 1.67 -0.45
C LYS A 47 -8.35 0.53 0.04
N GLY A 48 -7.58 -0.10 -0.85
CA GLY A 48 -7.02 -1.43 -0.62
C GLY A 48 -6.04 -1.52 0.55
N SER A 49 -5.26 -0.47 0.80
CA SER A 49 -4.24 -0.47 1.87
C SER A 49 -4.79 -0.45 3.29
N PHE A 50 -6.08 -0.17 3.52
CA PHE A 50 -6.58 0.14 4.87
C PHE A 50 -6.35 -0.97 5.91
N VAL A 51 -6.43 -2.25 5.49
CA VAL A 51 -6.16 -3.39 6.39
C VAL A 51 -4.68 -3.42 6.76
N PHE A 52 -3.80 -3.30 5.75
CA PHE A 52 -2.36 -3.29 5.95
C PHE A 52 -1.92 -2.11 6.82
N VAL A 53 -2.43 -0.90 6.55
CA VAL A 53 -2.17 0.29 7.37
C VAL A 53 -2.59 0.05 8.80
N SER A 54 -3.80 -0.48 9.03
CA SER A 54 -4.33 -0.75 10.38
C SER A 54 -3.47 -1.76 11.15
N ASP A 55 -2.87 -2.73 10.49
CA ASP A 55 -2.00 -3.71 11.14
C ASP A 55 -0.60 -3.12 11.36
N LEU A 56 -0.03 -2.43 10.36
CA LEU A 56 1.28 -1.82 10.44
C LEU A 56 1.39 -0.78 11.56
N VAL A 57 0.43 0.15 11.66
CA VAL A 57 0.50 1.23 12.66
C VAL A 57 0.38 0.73 14.10
N ARG A 58 -0.16 -0.49 14.33
CA ARG A 58 -0.24 -1.11 15.65
C ARG A 58 1.07 -1.76 16.09
N GLU A 59 1.98 -1.99 15.15
CA GLU A 59 3.31 -2.56 15.41
C GLU A 59 4.40 -1.48 15.54
N LEU A 60 4.09 -0.21 15.24
CA LEU A 60 5.01 0.91 15.41
C LEU A 60 5.07 1.35 16.88
N GLU A 61 6.29 1.58 17.39
CA GLU A 61 6.57 1.91 18.80
C GLU A 61 6.88 3.42 18.97
N ARG A 62 6.12 4.27 18.26
CA ARG A 62 6.28 5.74 18.26
C ARG A 62 4.94 6.46 18.15
N PRO A 63 4.88 7.79 18.38
CA PRO A 63 3.70 8.58 18.05
C PRO A 63 3.41 8.53 16.53
N VAL A 64 2.19 8.16 16.17
CA VAL A 64 1.76 8.06 14.77
C VAL A 64 0.51 8.90 14.53
N LEU A 65 0.55 9.74 13.50
CA LEU A 65 -0.66 10.31 12.89
C LEU A 65 -1.03 9.47 11.68
N VAL A 66 -2.30 9.06 11.60
CA VAL A 66 -2.81 8.29 10.45
C VAL A 66 -3.73 9.18 9.63
N ASP A 67 -3.46 9.28 8.34
CA ASP A 67 -4.32 9.95 7.38
C ASP A 67 -4.47 9.09 6.12
N PHE A 68 -5.49 9.37 5.33
CA PHE A 68 -5.83 8.63 4.14
C PHE A 68 -6.00 9.55 2.95
N MET A 69 -5.47 9.11 1.81
CA MET A 69 -5.65 9.77 0.52
C MET A 69 -6.40 8.83 -0.43
N SER A 70 -7.31 9.37 -1.24
CA SER A 70 -7.98 8.62 -2.30
C SER A 70 -7.74 9.30 -3.63
N VAL A 71 -7.17 8.55 -4.57
CA VAL A 71 -6.90 9.03 -5.93
C VAL A 71 -7.55 8.10 -6.94
N SER A 72 -7.98 8.67 -8.06
CA SER A 72 -8.45 7.90 -9.21
C SER A 72 -7.62 8.19 -10.44
N SER A 73 -7.27 7.16 -11.20
CA SER A 73 -6.62 7.30 -12.50
C SER A 73 -7.66 7.76 -13.53
N TYR A 74 -7.37 8.80 -14.31
CA TYR A 74 -8.26 9.21 -15.40
C TYR A 74 -8.37 8.07 -16.44
N ARG A 75 -9.60 7.70 -16.80
CA ARG A 75 -9.90 6.71 -17.85
C ARG A 75 -9.97 7.41 -19.20
N GLY A 76 -8.99 7.14 -20.07
CA GLY A 76 -8.94 7.52 -21.48
C GLY A 76 -8.08 6.48 -22.24
N THR A 77 -8.16 6.46 -23.57
CA THR A 77 -7.52 5.43 -24.45
C THR A 77 -6.00 5.31 -24.28
N GLU A 78 -5.37 6.26 -23.61
CA GLU A 78 -4.02 6.13 -23.05
C GLU A 78 -4.05 6.73 -21.63
N SER A 79 -3.42 6.07 -20.66
CA SER A 79 -3.30 6.64 -19.32
C SER A 79 -2.44 7.91 -19.40
N THR A 80 -3.04 9.09 -19.50
CA THR A 80 -2.37 10.38 -19.70
C THR A 80 -1.48 10.83 -18.56
N GLY A 81 -1.24 10.00 -17.55
CA GLY A 81 -0.33 10.40 -16.49
C GLY A 81 -0.94 11.39 -15.48
N ASN A 82 -2.25 11.68 -15.50
CA ASN A 82 -2.87 12.48 -14.44
C ASN A 82 -3.59 11.60 -13.40
N VAL A 83 -3.58 12.02 -12.12
CA VAL A 83 -4.37 11.43 -11.03
C VAL A 83 -5.33 12.49 -10.51
N GLU A 84 -6.59 12.12 -10.32
CA GLU A 84 -7.59 13.00 -9.69
C GLU A 84 -7.63 12.68 -8.19
N VAL A 85 -7.41 13.69 -7.35
CA VAL A 85 -7.54 13.57 -5.89
C VAL A 85 -9.02 13.62 -5.53
N LYS A 86 -9.57 12.51 -5.03
CA LYS A 86 -10.96 12.38 -4.57
C LYS A 86 -11.10 12.75 -3.09
N LYS A 87 -10.11 12.36 -2.29
CA LYS A 87 -9.93 12.80 -0.90
C LYS A 87 -8.47 13.14 -0.71
N ASP A 88 -8.21 14.35 -0.24
CA ASP A 88 -6.88 14.80 0.13
C ASP A 88 -6.59 14.55 1.63
N LEU A 89 -5.34 14.73 2.04
CA LEU A 89 -4.93 14.74 3.45
C LEU A 89 -5.58 15.89 4.20
N ASP A 90 -6.01 15.61 5.42
CA ASP A 90 -6.45 16.62 6.39
C ASP A 90 -5.26 17.10 7.25
N THR A 91 -4.23 16.27 7.37
CA THR A 91 -3.01 16.51 8.14
C THR A 91 -1.98 17.30 7.32
N ASP A 92 -1.45 18.39 7.88
CA ASP A 92 -0.28 19.07 7.32
C ASP A 92 0.98 18.21 7.50
N ILE A 93 1.68 17.98 6.40
CA ILE A 93 2.89 17.16 6.34
C ILE A 93 4.18 17.97 6.16
N LYS A 94 4.09 19.30 6.09
CA LYS A 94 5.26 20.16 5.95
C LYS A 94 6.24 19.97 7.10
N GLY A 95 7.51 19.70 6.78
CA GLY A 95 8.57 19.47 7.76
C GLY A 95 8.37 18.21 8.62
N LYS A 96 7.53 17.26 8.19
CA LYS A 96 7.30 15.99 8.91
C LYS A 96 7.94 14.81 8.22
N HIS A 97 8.21 13.76 8.99
CA HIS A 97 8.50 12.43 8.44
C HIS A 97 7.19 11.76 8.01
N VAL A 98 7.14 11.27 6.78
CA VAL A 98 5.94 10.69 6.17
C VAL A 98 6.24 9.27 5.68
N LEU A 99 5.35 8.34 5.99
CA LEU A 99 5.34 7.00 5.41
C LEU A 99 4.11 6.87 4.50
N LEU A 100 4.32 6.86 3.18
CA LEU A 100 3.27 6.58 2.20
C LEU A 100 3.08 5.07 2.07
N VAL A 101 1.87 4.59 2.32
CA VAL A 101 1.53 3.15 2.38
C VAL A 101 0.49 2.78 1.31
N ASP A 102 0.76 1.71 0.56
CA ASP A 102 -0.19 1.14 -0.41
C ASP A 102 -0.27 -0.40 -0.28
N ASP A 103 -1.34 -1.02 -0.78
CA ASP A 103 -1.48 -2.48 -0.76
C ASP A 103 -0.65 -3.16 -1.86
N ILE A 104 -0.56 -2.56 -3.05
CA ILE A 104 0.15 -3.15 -4.17
C ILE A 104 0.83 -2.14 -5.09
N LEU A 105 2.12 -2.37 -5.33
CA LEU A 105 2.90 -1.59 -6.27
C LEU A 105 3.06 -2.34 -7.60
N ASP A 106 2.16 -2.04 -8.54
CA ASP A 106 2.08 -2.72 -9.84
C ASP A 106 2.82 -1.95 -10.95
N THR A 107 2.12 -1.19 -11.79
CA THR A 107 2.79 -0.36 -12.82
C THR A 107 3.62 0.78 -12.22
N GLY A 108 3.25 1.26 -11.03
CA GLY A 108 3.91 2.37 -10.32
C GLY A 108 3.46 3.77 -10.76
N ARG A 109 2.64 3.90 -11.82
CA ARG A 109 2.23 5.21 -12.35
C ARG A 109 1.46 6.06 -11.33
N THR A 110 0.47 5.49 -10.67
CA THR A 110 -0.35 6.22 -9.66
C THR A 110 0.52 6.55 -8.45
N PHE A 111 1.20 5.54 -7.91
CA PHE A 111 2.06 5.68 -6.73
C PHE A 111 3.14 6.75 -6.91
N LYS A 112 3.81 6.79 -8.07
CA LYS A 112 4.82 7.82 -8.38
C LYS A 112 4.27 9.24 -8.34
N LYS A 113 3.08 9.47 -8.90
CA LYS A 113 2.48 10.82 -8.90
C LYS A 113 1.99 11.23 -7.54
N VAL A 114 1.45 10.29 -6.76
CA VAL A 114 1.07 10.57 -5.36
C VAL A 114 2.32 10.97 -4.59
N LEU A 115 3.41 10.21 -4.73
CA LEU A 115 4.70 10.55 -4.11
C LEU A 115 5.21 11.93 -4.55
N GLU A 116 5.15 12.25 -5.86
CA GLU A 116 5.53 13.57 -6.39
C GLU A 116 4.65 14.70 -5.83
N LEU A 117 3.33 14.49 -5.74
CA LEU A 117 2.38 15.44 -5.16
C LEU A 117 2.63 15.68 -3.66
N LEU A 118 2.89 14.61 -2.90
CA LEU A 118 3.19 14.76 -1.47
C LEU A 118 4.52 15.49 -1.24
N ARG A 119 5.51 15.28 -2.11
CA ARG A 119 6.79 16.01 -2.05
C ARG A 119 6.63 17.52 -2.27
N THR A 120 5.64 17.98 -3.03
CA THR A 120 5.41 19.43 -3.19
C THR A 120 4.91 20.10 -1.91
N ARG A 121 4.55 19.33 -0.88
CA ARG A 121 4.15 19.84 0.44
C ARG A 121 5.33 19.98 1.41
N GLU A 122 6.55 19.74 0.92
CA GLU A 122 7.79 19.94 1.65
C GLU A 122 7.86 19.13 2.97
N PRO A 123 7.58 17.81 2.97
CA PRO A 123 7.90 16.97 4.12
C PRO A 123 9.41 16.97 4.39
N GLU A 124 9.81 16.74 5.63
CA GLU A 124 11.23 16.56 6.00
C GLU A 124 11.80 15.34 5.28
N GLU A 125 11.05 14.23 5.32
CA GLU A 125 11.37 13.02 4.59
C GLU A 125 10.08 12.29 4.21
N ILE A 126 10.06 11.67 3.03
CA ILE A 126 9.00 10.73 2.66
C ILE A 126 9.61 9.38 2.29
N LYS A 127 9.13 8.34 2.96
CA LYS A 127 9.42 6.94 2.65
C LYS A 127 8.16 6.21 2.20
N THR A 128 8.36 5.11 1.51
CA THR A 128 7.28 4.35 0.87
C THR A 128 7.27 2.92 1.37
N CYS A 129 6.08 2.41 1.69
CA CYS A 129 5.88 1.04 2.15
C CYS A 129 4.74 0.39 1.39
N VAL A 130 4.96 -0.79 0.83
CA VAL A 130 3.96 -1.50 0.04
C VAL A 130 3.85 -2.94 0.52
N LEU A 131 2.64 -3.45 0.68
CA LEU A 131 2.47 -4.84 1.11
C LEU A 131 2.94 -5.81 0.01
N LEU A 132 2.53 -5.57 -1.23
CA LEU A 132 2.89 -6.37 -2.39
C LEU A 132 3.65 -5.55 -3.42
N ASP A 133 4.73 -6.08 -3.98
CA ASP A 133 5.41 -5.52 -5.13
C ASP A 133 5.39 -6.48 -6.32
N LYS A 134 5.19 -5.93 -7.53
CA LYS A 134 5.26 -6.66 -8.80
C LYS A 134 6.28 -6.02 -9.74
N PRO A 135 7.59 -6.26 -9.51
CA PRO A 135 8.65 -5.64 -10.32
C PRO A 135 8.49 -5.88 -11.83
N SER A 136 7.99 -7.06 -12.23
CA SER A 136 7.78 -7.42 -13.65
C SER A 136 6.75 -6.56 -14.39
N ARG A 137 5.90 -5.81 -13.67
CA ARG A 137 4.87 -4.93 -14.25
C ARG A 137 5.24 -3.45 -14.22
N ARG A 138 6.41 -3.10 -13.67
CA ARG A 138 6.89 -1.73 -13.54
C ARG A 138 7.02 -1.07 -14.93
N VAL A 139 6.46 0.13 -15.08
CA VAL A 139 6.53 0.92 -16.33
C VAL A 139 7.08 2.33 -16.13
N VAL A 140 7.43 2.67 -14.89
CA VAL A 140 8.08 3.94 -14.53
C VAL A 140 9.21 3.63 -13.55
N ASP A 141 10.23 4.48 -13.48
CA ASP A 141 11.29 4.30 -12.49
C ASP A 141 10.77 4.70 -11.09
N ILE A 142 10.42 3.67 -10.29
CA ILE A 142 10.04 3.75 -8.89
C ILE A 142 10.27 2.41 -8.19
N LYS A 143 10.73 2.47 -6.95
CA LYS A 143 10.84 1.35 -6.01
C LYS A 143 10.29 1.81 -4.67
N ALA A 144 9.64 0.90 -3.94
CA ALA A 144 9.28 1.16 -2.56
C ALA A 144 10.52 1.04 -1.66
N ASP A 145 10.59 1.82 -0.59
CA ASP A 145 11.67 1.73 0.39
C ASP A 145 11.50 0.48 1.27
N PHE A 146 10.24 0.13 1.61
CA PHE A 146 9.87 -1.04 2.39
C PHE A 146 8.87 -1.90 1.60
N VAL A 147 9.18 -3.19 1.44
CA VAL A 147 8.35 -4.13 0.68
C VAL A 147 7.97 -5.31 1.55
N GLY A 148 6.67 -5.58 1.70
CA GLY A 148 6.18 -6.76 2.39
C GLY A 148 6.59 -8.03 1.64
N PHE A 149 6.07 -8.21 0.43
CA PHE A 149 6.30 -9.39 -0.39
C PHE A 149 6.45 -9.01 -1.87
N GLU A 150 7.49 -9.52 -2.51
CA GLU A 150 7.54 -9.56 -3.97
C GLU A 150 6.72 -10.75 -4.47
N ILE A 151 5.82 -10.52 -5.42
CA ILE A 151 4.98 -11.58 -6.00
C ILE A 151 5.06 -11.60 -7.54
N PRO A 152 4.85 -12.77 -8.17
CA PRO A 152 4.66 -12.85 -9.61
C PRO A 152 3.44 -12.05 -10.08
N ASP A 153 3.30 -11.89 -11.39
CA ASP A 153 2.09 -11.28 -11.96
C ASP A 153 0.88 -12.23 -11.83
N HIS A 154 0.23 -12.15 -10.68
CA HIS A 154 -0.99 -12.87 -10.37
C HIS A 154 -2.10 -11.89 -10.03
N PHE A 155 -3.32 -12.17 -10.48
CA PHE A 155 -4.49 -11.45 -9.97
C PHE A 155 -4.77 -11.93 -8.54
N VAL A 156 -4.66 -11.03 -7.57
CA VAL A 156 -4.71 -11.35 -6.14
C VAL A 156 -5.83 -10.61 -5.43
N VAL A 157 -6.41 -11.25 -4.42
CA VAL A 157 -7.48 -10.72 -3.56
C VAL A 157 -7.23 -11.09 -2.11
N GLY A 158 -7.90 -10.39 -1.19
CA GLY A 158 -7.77 -10.60 0.24
C GLY A 158 -6.84 -9.61 0.91
N TYR A 159 -6.99 -9.49 2.22
CA TYR A 159 -6.22 -8.57 3.05
C TYR A 159 -6.26 -7.13 2.50
N GLY A 160 -7.47 -6.64 2.22
CA GLY A 160 -7.69 -5.33 1.62
C GLY A 160 -7.81 -5.32 0.10
N LEU A 161 -7.16 -6.25 -0.62
CA LEU A 161 -7.24 -6.38 -2.08
C LEU A 161 -8.60 -6.94 -2.53
N ASP A 162 -9.10 -6.52 -3.69
CA ASP A 162 -10.45 -6.88 -4.17
C ASP A 162 -10.54 -7.38 -5.60
N TRP A 163 -11.66 -8.03 -5.89
CA TRP A 163 -12.21 -8.19 -7.23
C TRP A 163 -13.62 -7.60 -7.28
N ASP A 164 -13.75 -6.43 -7.92
CA ASP A 164 -14.99 -5.66 -8.04
C ASP A 164 -15.61 -5.47 -6.65
N GLU A 165 -14.83 -4.87 -5.75
CA GLU A 165 -15.14 -4.55 -4.34
C GLU A 165 -15.35 -5.76 -3.41
N MET A 166 -15.18 -6.99 -3.91
CA MET A 166 -15.37 -8.22 -3.13
C MET A 166 -14.03 -8.88 -2.78
N GLY A 167 -13.95 -9.51 -1.61
CA GLY A 167 -12.79 -10.29 -1.19
C GLY A 167 -11.83 -9.60 -0.23
N ARG A 168 -11.95 -8.27 0.00
CA ARG A 168 -11.08 -7.50 0.91
C ARG A 168 -10.99 -8.09 2.32
N ASN A 169 -12.06 -8.72 2.78
CA ASN A 169 -12.21 -9.28 4.12
C ASN A 169 -11.55 -10.67 4.32
N LEU A 170 -10.98 -11.26 3.26
CA LEU A 170 -10.23 -12.51 3.41
C LEU A 170 -8.94 -12.24 4.19
N ARG A 171 -8.61 -13.12 5.15
CA ARG A 171 -7.48 -12.90 6.06
C ARG A 171 -6.10 -13.16 5.47
N GLY A 172 -6.02 -14.04 4.47
CA GLY A 172 -4.81 -14.26 3.68
C GLY A 172 -4.93 -13.61 2.30
N ILE A 173 -3.83 -13.62 1.55
CA ILE A 173 -3.80 -13.17 0.16
C ILE A 173 -3.90 -14.40 -0.74
N TYR A 174 -4.81 -14.33 -1.70
CA TYR A 174 -5.15 -15.43 -2.58
C TYR A 174 -4.93 -15.05 -4.03
N ARG A 175 -4.38 -15.97 -4.81
CA ARG A 175 -4.40 -15.92 -6.27
C ARG A 175 -5.77 -16.39 -6.77
N VAL A 176 -6.33 -15.65 -7.72
CA VAL A 176 -7.50 -16.08 -8.48
C VAL A 176 -7.06 -16.98 -9.63
N VAL A 177 -7.67 -18.16 -9.74
CA VAL A 177 -7.42 -19.12 -10.83
C VAL A 177 -8.46 -18.91 -11.92
N PHE A 178 -8.01 -18.56 -13.13
CA PHE A 178 -8.86 -18.30 -14.29
C PHE A 178 -9.12 -19.53 -15.14
#